data_AF-A0A7J4SXK0-F1
#
_entry.id   AF-A0A7J4SXK0-F1
#
_cell.length_a   1.000
_cell.length_b   1.000
_cell.length_c   1.000
_cell.angle_alpha   90.00
_cell.angle_beta   90.00
_cell.angle_gamma   90.00
#
_symmetry.space_group_name_H-M   'P 1'
#
loop_
_entity.id
_entity.type
_entity.pdbx_description
1 polymer ?
#
loop_
_entity_poly.entity_id
_entity_poly.type
_entity_poly.pdbx_seq_one_letter_code
_entity_poly.pdbx_strand_id
1 'polypeptide(L)'
;MMSNMYMTGGLLRVVEWAKYMTPEELLAITPEFLGKAILHRRERLASEIPEQLDARSDELSEAASMARSAKVKRDDVNKKVASLKKERNDAQAKAKKLFVEANAIREATPKQKGDTEPEPEWAKDRLQQRLDALDLSLQTNWGTHLDERSTLNEMKNLIRKHEEWVDSRKEKFSEINRMKDLQENAKQLLETADKAHQAMVQLHDENQIFHDTYIENEQKRKRADARTTRLAQALDESQRGIDYWKHCIENGFYELMADSERVRQGGKSSRALARERRQQAVKEGEEE
;
A
#
# COMPACT_ATOMS: atom_id res chain seq x y z
N MET A 1 58.10 -22.61 -35.33
CA MET A 1 57.77 -23.06 -33.96
C MET A 1 56.44 -22.45 -33.57
N MET A 2 55.62 -23.27 -32.93
CA MET A 2 54.17 -23.14 -32.78
C MET A 2 53.76 -21.84 -32.08
N SER A 3 52.85 -21.08 -32.70
CA SER A 3 52.05 -20.08 -31.99
C SER A 3 50.64 -20.63 -31.84
N ASN A 4 50.20 -20.68 -30.59
CA ASN A 4 49.12 -21.51 -30.09
C ASN A 4 47.77 -20.96 -30.56
N MET A 5 47.12 -21.69 -31.48
CA MET A 5 45.77 -21.42 -31.96
C MET A 5 44.77 -21.93 -30.90
N TYR A 6 44.37 -21.07 -29.98
CA TYR A 6 43.20 -21.35 -29.15
C TYR A 6 41.94 -20.88 -29.86
N MET A 7 41.31 -21.83 -30.56
CA MET A 7 39.90 -21.78 -30.94
C MET A 7 39.06 -21.77 -29.65
N THR A 8 38.45 -20.63 -29.33
CA THR A 8 37.29 -20.58 -28.44
C THR A 8 36.09 -20.16 -29.28
N GLY A 9 35.18 -21.13 -29.47
CA GLY A 9 33.89 -20.90 -30.12
C GLY A 9 33.04 -19.95 -29.28
N GLY A 10 32.44 -18.98 -29.95
CA GLY A 10 31.54 -18.01 -29.33
C GLY A 10 31.45 -16.77 -30.20
N LEU A 11 30.22 -16.37 -30.49
CA LEU A 11 29.80 -15.29 -31.40
C LEU A 11 30.26 -13.89 -30.93
N LEU A 12 31.56 -13.63 -30.80
CA LEU A 12 32.10 -12.28 -30.65
C LEU A 12 32.88 -11.92 -31.90
N ARG A 13 32.18 -11.31 -32.87
CA ARG A 13 32.85 -10.36 -33.75
C ARG A 13 33.48 -9.32 -32.82
N VAL A 14 34.81 -9.28 -32.78
CA VAL A 14 35.55 -8.12 -32.30
C VAL A 14 35.04 -6.95 -33.15
N VAL A 15 34.13 -6.15 -32.58
CA VAL A 15 33.71 -4.89 -33.19
C VAL A 15 34.99 -4.09 -33.31
N GLU A 16 35.43 -3.82 -34.54
CA GLU A 16 36.51 -2.89 -34.81
C GLU A 16 36.20 -1.61 -34.03
N TRP A 17 37.03 -1.31 -33.04
CA TRP A 17 36.91 -0.08 -32.28
C TRP A 17 37.03 1.05 -33.30
N ALA A 18 36.01 1.91 -33.38
CA ALA A 18 35.97 3.03 -34.30
C ALA A 18 37.32 3.74 -34.28
N LYS A 19 37.98 3.82 -35.43
CA LYS A 19 39.27 4.48 -35.61
C LYS A 19 39.09 5.93 -35.11
N TYR A 20 39.67 6.25 -33.96
CA TYR A 20 39.59 7.59 -33.39
C TYR A 20 40.21 8.57 -34.40
N MET A 21 39.52 9.68 -34.69
CA MET A 21 40.05 10.73 -35.56
C MET A 21 41.37 11.25 -35.00
N THR A 22 42.34 11.48 -35.88
CA THR A 22 43.60 12.10 -35.48
C THR A 22 43.39 13.57 -35.10
N PRO A 23 44.25 14.18 -34.28
CA PRO A 23 44.11 15.59 -33.91
C PRO A 23 44.08 16.55 -35.10
N GLU A 24 44.83 16.23 -36.16
CA GLU A 24 44.86 16.99 -37.41
C GLU A 24 43.52 16.90 -38.15
N GLU A 25 42.92 15.72 -38.18
CA GLU A 25 41.59 15.51 -38.75
C GLU A 25 40.50 16.26 -37.96
N LEU A 26 40.59 16.32 -36.62
CA LEU A 26 39.65 17.08 -35.79
C LEU A 26 39.73 18.59 -36.02
N LEU A 27 40.94 19.11 -36.27
CA LEU A 27 41.15 20.52 -36.58
C LEU A 27 40.74 20.90 -38.01
N ALA A 28 40.72 19.93 -38.94
CA ALA A 28 40.29 20.14 -40.32
C ALA A 28 38.75 20.16 -40.48
N ILE A 29 38.00 19.72 -39.47
CA ILE A 29 36.55 19.74 -39.50
C ILE A 29 36.03 21.19 -39.51
N THR A 30 35.22 21.54 -40.52
CA THR A 30 34.54 22.84 -40.57
C THR A 30 33.27 22.86 -39.71
N PRO A 31 32.90 24.02 -39.13
CA PRO A 31 31.64 24.18 -38.41
C PRO A 31 30.41 23.82 -39.25
N GLU A 32 30.46 24.10 -40.55
CA GLU A 32 29.41 23.73 -41.50
C GLU A 32 29.22 22.22 -41.63
N PHE A 33 30.33 21.46 -41.68
CA PHE A 33 30.27 20.00 -41.74
C PHE A 33 29.67 19.42 -40.46
N LEU A 34 30.06 19.94 -39.29
CA LEU A 34 29.47 19.54 -38.01
C LEU A 34 27.98 19.89 -37.94
N GLY A 35 27.61 21.10 -38.34
CA GLY A 35 26.21 21.53 -38.37
C GLY A 35 25.35 20.60 -39.22
N LYS A 36 25.81 20.26 -40.43
CA LYS A 36 25.14 19.31 -41.32
C LYS A 36 25.07 17.89 -40.74
N ALA A 37 26.14 17.41 -40.11
CA ALA A 37 26.16 16.10 -39.47
C ALA A 37 25.19 16.02 -38.27
N ILE A 38 25.13 17.07 -37.44
CA ILE A 38 24.20 17.17 -36.31
C ILE A 38 22.76 17.25 -36.82
N LEU A 39 22.49 18.06 -37.84
CA LEU A 39 21.18 18.19 -38.47
C LEU A 39 20.68 16.83 -38.98
N HIS A 40 21.49 16.13 -39.79
CA HIS A 40 21.14 14.83 -40.35
C HIS A 40 20.86 13.78 -39.26
N ARG A 41 21.63 13.79 -38.16
CA ARG A 41 21.35 12.92 -37.01
C ARG A 41 19.99 13.23 -36.38
N ARG A 42 19.65 14.51 -36.19
CA ARG A 42 18.37 14.93 -35.61
C ARG A 42 17.19 14.63 -36.53
N GLU A 43 17.34 14.83 -37.83
CA GLU A 43 16.32 14.47 -38.83
C GLU A 43 16.03 12.97 -38.82
N ARG A 44 17.07 12.12 -38.73
CA ARG A 44 16.89 10.67 -38.56
C ARG A 44 16.12 10.35 -37.27
N LEU A 45 16.52 10.94 -36.14
CA LEU A 45 15.81 10.75 -34.88
C LEU A 45 14.35 11.19 -34.96
N ALA A 46 14.07 12.34 -35.60
CA ALA A 46 12.72 12.84 -35.78
C ALA A 46 11.87 11.95 -36.70
N SER A 47 12.48 11.18 -37.62
CA SER A 47 11.78 10.19 -38.43
C SER A 47 11.50 8.88 -37.71
N GLU A 48 12.39 8.44 -36.80
CA GLU A 48 12.27 7.15 -36.10
C GLU A 48 11.42 7.22 -34.82
N ILE A 49 11.47 8.35 -34.09
CA ILE A 49 10.77 8.51 -32.81
C ILE A 49 9.24 8.37 -32.92
N PRO A 50 8.54 8.89 -33.96
CA PRO A 50 7.08 8.79 -34.04
C PRO A 50 6.55 7.35 -34.02
N GLU A 51 7.15 6.43 -34.79
CA GLU A 51 6.76 5.01 -34.78
C GLU A 51 6.94 4.39 -33.39
N GLN A 52 8.05 4.71 -32.72
CA GLN A 52 8.28 4.26 -31.35
C GLN A 52 7.30 4.89 -30.37
N LEU A 53 6.92 6.15 -30.57
CA LEU A 53 5.99 6.88 -29.72
C LEU A 53 4.59 6.25 -29.78
N ASP A 54 4.13 5.90 -30.99
CA ASP A 54 2.86 5.22 -31.20
C ASP A 54 2.84 3.88 -30.46
N ALA A 55 3.86 3.03 -30.65
CA ALA A 55 3.97 1.75 -29.95
C ALA A 55 3.99 1.91 -28.41
N ARG A 56 4.67 2.94 -27.88
CA ARG A 56 4.68 3.21 -26.43
C ARG A 56 3.37 3.82 -25.93
N SER A 57 2.63 4.51 -26.78
CA SER A 57 1.31 5.05 -26.44
C SER A 57 0.28 3.92 -26.30
N ASP A 58 0.35 2.90 -27.15
CA ASP A 58 -0.47 1.68 -27.04
C ASP A 58 -0.16 0.91 -25.76
N GLU A 59 1.14 0.68 -25.47
CA GLU A 59 1.57 0.07 -24.19
C GLU A 59 1.05 0.84 -22.97
N LEU A 60 1.05 2.18 -23.03
CA LEU A 60 0.54 3.03 -21.95
C LEU A 60 -0.98 2.89 -21.81
N SER A 61 -1.71 2.82 -22.91
CA SER A 61 -3.17 2.62 -22.93
C SER A 61 -3.55 1.28 -22.29
N GLU A 62 -2.87 0.21 -22.67
CA GLU A 62 -3.06 -1.12 -22.08
C GLU A 62 -2.72 -1.14 -20.58
N ALA A 63 -1.58 -0.57 -20.20
CA ALA A 63 -1.17 -0.47 -18.79
C ALA A 63 -2.15 0.38 -17.97
N ALA A 64 -2.69 1.46 -18.55
CA ALA A 64 -3.70 2.29 -17.91
C ALA A 64 -5.02 1.53 -17.72
N SER A 65 -5.45 0.74 -18.70
CA SER A 65 -6.64 -0.11 -18.61
C SER A 65 -6.50 -1.16 -17.49
N MET A 66 -5.34 -1.84 -17.43
CA MET A 66 -5.04 -2.81 -16.36
C MET A 66 -4.99 -2.16 -14.97
N ALA A 67 -4.35 -1.00 -14.84
CA ALA A 67 -4.30 -0.26 -13.58
C ALA A 67 -5.70 0.19 -13.13
N ARG A 68 -6.54 0.66 -14.05
CA ARG A 68 -7.93 1.07 -13.77
C ARG A 68 -8.78 -0.12 -13.31
N SER A 69 -8.72 -1.25 -14.02
CA SER A 69 -9.48 -2.44 -13.64
C SER A 69 -9.05 -3.00 -12.27
N ALA A 70 -7.74 -3.02 -11.98
CA ALA A 70 -7.23 -3.40 -10.67
C ALA A 70 -7.66 -2.42 -9.56
N LYS A 71 -7.67 -1.11 -9.85
CA LYS A 71 -8.14 -0.08 -8.92
C LYS A 71 -9.61 -0.29 -8.55
N VAL A 72 -10.47 -0.54 -9.53
CA VAL A 72 -11.90 -0.79 -9.30
C VAL A 72 -12.10 -1.98 -8.36
N LYS A 73 -11.44 -3.12 -8.64
CA LYS A 73 -11.51 -4.31 -7.78
C LYS A 73 -11.09 -4.03 -6.34
N ARG A 74 -9.96 -3.34 -6.17
CA ARG A 74 -9.46 -2.92 -4.84
C ARG A 74 -10.45 -2.01 -4.13
N ASP A 75 -10.97 -1.00 -4.83
CA ASP A 75 -11.89 -0.01 -4.26
C ASP A 75 -13.23 -0.64 -3.87
N ASP A 76 -13.71 -1.63 -4.61
CA ASP A 76 -14.94 -2.36 -4.27
C ASP A 76 -14.78 -3.23 -3.03
N VAL A 77 -13.63 -3.92 -2.87
CA VAL A 77 -13.33 -4.65 -1.62
C VAL A 77 -13.16 -3.68 -0.45
N ASN A 78 -12.50 -2.54 -0.67
CA ASN A 78 -12.37 -1.50 0.36
C ASN A 78 -13.71 -0.95 0.82
N LYS A 79 -14.67 -0.74 -0.09
CA LYS A 79 -16.05 -0.33 0.27
C LYS A 79 -16.73 -1.38 1.14
N LYS A 80 -16.61 -2.68 0.80
CA LYS A 80 -17.16 -3.79 1.60
C LYS A 80 -16.52 -3.85 3.00
N VAL A 81 -15.20 -3.71 3.08
CA VAL A 81 -14.49 -3.67 4.36
C VAL A 81 -14.93 -2.45 5.18
N ALA A 82 -15.15 -1.29 4.56
CA ALA A 82 -15.64 -0.10 5.24
C ALA A 82 -17.06 -0.27 5.78
N SER A 83 -17.97 -0.91 5.03
CA SER A 83 -19.33 -1.18 5.51
C SER A 83 -19.32 -2.16 6.68
N LEU A 84 -18.53 -3.24 6.61
CA LEU A 84 -18.39 -4.21 7.71
C LEU A 84 -17.76 -3.57 8.96
N LYS A 85 -16.80 -2.66 8.80
CA LYS A 85 -16.23 -1.89 9.92
C LYS A 85 -17.29 -1.04 10.60
N LYS A 86 -18.15 -0.38 9.83
CA LYS A 86 -19.26 0.41 10.37
C LYS A 86 -20.24 -0.46 11.13
N GLU A 87 -20.70 -1.56 10.53
CA GLU A 87 -21.63 -2.51 11.17
C GLU A 87 -21.08 -3.07 12.48
N ARG A 88 -19.82 -3.54 12.48
CA ARG A 88 -19.13 -4.01 13.69
C ARG A 88 -19.09 -2.93 14.76
N ASN A 89 -18.68 -1.71 14.41
CA ASN A 89 -18.55 -0.61 15.37
C ASN A 89 -19.92 -0.20 15.95
N ASP A 90 -20.96 -0.15 15.12
CA ASP A 90 -22.32 0.18 15.53
C ASP A 90 -22.89 -0.90 16.47
N ALA A 91 -22.69 -2.18 16.15
CA ALA A 91 -23.11 -3.30 16.99
C ALA A 91 -22.36 -3.31 18.34
N GLN A 92 -21.04 -3.08 18.33
CA GLN A 92 -20.24 -2.97 19.55
C GLN A 92 -20.66 -1.77 20.41
N ALA A 93 -20.96 -0.62 19.79
CA ALA A 93 -21.42 0.57 20.52
C ALA A 93 -22.79 0.33 21.17
N LYS A 94 -23.73 -0.32 20.48
CA LYS A 94 -25.03 -0.71 21.03
C LYS A 94 -24.88 -1.73 22.17
N ALA A 95 -24.07 -2.77 21.99
CA ALA A 95 -23.81 -3.76 23.03
C ALA A 95 -23.22 -3.12 24.30
N LYS A 96 -22.25 -2.21 24.15
CA LYS A 96 -21.67 -1.48 25.29
C LYS A 96 -22.71 -0.66 26.05
N LYS A 97 -23.64 0.01 25.36
CA LYS A 97 -24.73 0.75 26.01
C LYS A 97 -25.63 -0.18 26.82
N LEU A 98 -26.03 -1.31 26.24
CA LEU A 98 -26.85 -2.32 26.94
C LEU A 98 -26.13 -2.91 28.16
N PHE A 99 -24.81 -3.12 28.09
CA PHE A 99 -24.02 -3.55 29.27
C PHE A 99 -23.95 -2.50 30.36
N VAL A 100 -23.83 -1.21 30.00
CA VAL A 100 -23.88 -0.11 30.98
C VAL A 100 -25.25 -0.05 31.65
N GLU A 101 -26.33 -0.17 30.88
CA GLU A 101 -27.69 -0.21 31.41
C GLU A 101 -27.92 -1.44 32.31
N ALA A 102 -27.48 -2.62 31.88
CA ALA A 102 -27.58 -3.85 32.68
C ALA A 102 -26.75 -3.76 33.98
N ASN A 103 -25.55 -3.16 33.93
CA ASN A 103 -24.72 -2.94 35.11
C ASN A 103 -25.33 -1.89 36.05
N ALA A 104 -25.95 -0.83 35.52
CA ALA A 104 -26.66 0.17 36.33
C ALA A 104 -27.85 -0.47 37.07
N ILE A 105 -28.62 -1.36 36.42
CA ILE A 105 -29.68 -2.13 37.07
C ILE A 105 -29.10 -3.03 38.17
N ARG A 106 -27.96 -3.70 37.90
CA ARG A 106 -27.27 -4.53 38.89
C ARG A 106 -26.78 -3.74 40.11
N GLU A 107 -26.29 -2.51 39.92
CA GLU A 107 -25.81 -1.65 41.01
C GLU A 107 -26.93 -0.95 41.78
N ALA A 108 -28.01 -0.59 41.09
CA ALA A 108 -29.22 -0.05 41.71
C ALA A 108 -30.00 -1.09 42.51
N THR A 109 -29.83 -2.39 42.18
CA THR A 109 -30.36 -3.49 42.98
C THR A 109 -29.59 -3.54 44.31
N PRO A 110 -30.19 -3.20 45.46
CA PRO A 110 -29.47 -3.15 46.72
C PRO A 110 -28.92 -4.53 47.10
N LYS A 111 -27.63 -4.60 47.44
CA LYS A 111 -27.08 -5.72 48.23
C LYS A 111 -27.79 -5.70 49.58
N GLN A 112 -28.89 -6.45 49.73
CA GLN A 112 -29.60 -6.47 51.01
C GLN A 112 -28.69 -7.06 52.09
N LYS A 113 -28.35 -6.20 53.06
CA LYS A 113 -27.81 -6.53 54.36
C LYS A 113 -29.00 -6.89 55.26
N GLY A 114 -29.32 -8.18 55.37
CA GLY A 114 -30.13 -8.80 56.42
C GLY A 114 -31.66 -8.57 56.42
N ASP A 115 -32.42 -9.65 56.18
CA ASP A 115 -33.49 -10.21 57.04
C ASP A 115 -34.05 -11.47 56.31
N THR A 116 -33.29 -12.58 56.31
CA THR A 116 -33.51 -13.80 57.12
C THR A 116 -34.86 -14.48 56.95
N GLU A 117 -35.00 -15.20 55.84
CA GLU A 117 -34.73 -16.64 55.94
C GLU A 117 -33.35 -16.84 55.30
N PRO A 118 -32.38 -17.48 55.98
CA PRO A 118 -31.02 -17.56 55.49
C PRO A 118 -31.04 -18.12 54.07
N GLU A 119 -30.29 -17.49 53.16
CA GLU A 119 -29.78 -18.27 52.04
C GLU A 119 -29.13 -19.49 52.66
N PRO A 120 -29.59 -20.70 52.36
CA PRO A 120 -28.87 -21.83 52.87
C PRO A 120 -27.47 -21.72 52.27
N GLU A 121 -26.43 -21.80 53.11
CA GLU A 121 -25.02 -21.85 52.67
C GLU A 121 -24.80 -22.86 51.53
N TRP A 122 -25.71 -23.85 51.41
CA TRP A 122 -25.71 -24.81 50.33
C TRP A 122 -26.07 -24.28 48.92
N ALA A 123 -26.73 -23.12 48.81
CA ALA A 123 -27.33 -22.65 47.55
C ALA A 123 -26.40 -21.82 46.66
N LYS A 124 -25.40 -21.12 47.23
CA LYS A 124 -24.45 -20.31 46.45
C LYS A 124 -23.11 -21.01 46.29
N ASP A 125 -22.35 -21.10 47.38
CA ASP A 125 -21.00 -21.64 47.32
C ASP A 125 -21.00 -23.15 47.19
N ARG A 126 -21.93 -23.85 47.84
CA ARG A 126 -21.98 -25.31 47.77
C ARG A 126 -22.64 -25.83 46.50
N LEU A 127 -23.47 -25.05 45.80
CA LEU A 127 -24.02 -25.42 44.49
C LEU A 127 -22.95 -25.30 43.42
N GLN A 128 -22.23 -24.18 43.40
CA GLN A 128 -21.09 -24.00 42.49
C GLN A 128 -19.98 -25.02 42.82
N GLN A 129 -19.61 -25.18 44.09
CA GLN A 129 -18.64 -26.22 44.50
C GLN A 129 -19.13 -27.64 44.22
N ARG A 130 -20.44 -27.93 44.30
CA ARG A 130 -20.98 -29.25 43.92
C ARG A 130 -21.03 -29.44 42.41
N LEU A 131 -21.37 -28.41 41.65
CA LEU A 131 -21.33 -28.44 40.19
C LEU A 131 -19.89 -28.59 39.71
N ASP A 132 -18.95 -27.85 40.30
CA ASP A 132 -17.52 -27.93 40.00
C ASP A 132 -16.91 -29.25 40.49
N ALA A 133 -17.37 -29.82 41.63
CA ALA A 133 -16.94 -31.15 42.08
C ALA A 133 -17.54 -32.28 41.23
N LEU A 134 -18.78 -32.13 40.76
CA LEU A 134 -19.41 -33.06 39.83
C LEU A 134 -18.75 -32.97 38.43
N ASP A 135 -18.42 -31.77 37.97
CA ASP A 135 -17.70 -31.51 36.72
C ASP A 135 -16.24 -32.00 36.81
N LEU A 136 -15.56 -31.78 37.93
CA LEU A 136 -14.25 -32.36 38.19
C LEU A 136 -14.34 -33.89 38.28
N SER A 137 -15.39 -34.45 38.87
CA SER A 137 -15.62 -35.91 38.87
C SER A 137 -15.90 -36.47 37.48
N LEU A 138 -16.58 -35.73 36.60
CA LEU A 138 -16.75 -36.07 35.18
C LEU A 138 -15.43 -35.96 34.41
N GLN A 139 -14.58 -34.98 34.75
CA GLN A 139 -13.28 -34.77 34.11
C GLN A 139 -12.20 -35.76 34.59
N THR A 140 -12.26 -36.20 35.85
CA THR A 140 -11.22 -37.03 36.48
C THR A 140 -11.60 -38.50 36.56
N ASN A 141 -12.88 -38.85 36.59
CA ASN A 141 -13.36 -40.22 36.72
C ASN A 141 -13.96 -40.67 35.38
N TRP A 142 -13.16 -41.37 34.56
CA TRP A 142 -13.60 -42.02 33.33
C TRP A 142 -14.40 -43.32 33.61
N GLY A 143 -15.45 -43.22 34.43
CA GLY A 143 -16.34 -44.33 34.77
C GLY A 143 -17.48 -44.47 33.77
N THR A 144 -17.83 -45.72 33.42
CA THR A 144 -18.86 -46.17 32.46
C THR A 144 -20.09 -45.23 32.35
N HIS A 145 -20.60 -45.03 31.13
CA HIS A 145 -21.74 -44.16 30.72
C HIS A 145 -23.02 -44.19 31.60
N LEU A 146 -23.20 -45.19 32.47
CA LEU A 146 -24.28 -45.21 33.47
C LEU A 146 -24.05 -44.19 34.60
N ASP A 147 -22.81 -44.00 35.04
CA ASP A 147 -22.43 -43.11 36.14
C ASP A 147 -22.41 -41.64 35.68
N GLU A 148 -22.02 -41.40 34.42
CA GLU A 148 -22.19 -40.09 33.74
C GLU A 148 -23.67 -39.69 33.64
N ARG A 149 -24.56 -40.65 33.37
CA ARG A 149 -26.00 -40.35 33.29
C ARG A 149 -26.61 -40.05 34.67
N SER A 150 -26.12 -40.70 35.73
CA SER A 150 -26.56 -40.45 37.10
C SER A 150 -26.13 -39.05 37.59
N THR A 151 -24.87 -38.69 37.36
CA THR A 151 -24.33 -37.36 37.68
C THR A 151 -25.03 -36.24 36.89
N LEU A 152 -25.31 -36.46 35.61
CA LEU A 152 -26.10 -35.51 34.81
C LEU A 152 -27.56 -35.37 35.30
N ASN A 153 -28.18 -36.43 35.80
CA ASN A 153 -29.52 -36.36 36.38
C ASN A 153 -29.54 -35.65 37.75
N GLU A 154 -28.48 -35.80 38.55
CA GLU A 154 -28.31 -35.02 39.78
C GLU A 154 -28.09 -33.53 39.49
N MET A 155 -27.27 -33.19 38.49
CA MET A 155 -27.12 -31.82 37.99
C MET A 155 -28.47 -31.22 37.55
N LYS A 156 -29.26 -31.97 36.77
CA LYS A 156 -30.60 -31.52 36.33
C LYS A 156 -31.59 -31.33 37.47
N ASN A 157 -31.58 -32.21 38.47
CA ASN A 157 -32.45 -32.07 39.64
C ASN A 157 -32.05 -30.91 40.57
N LEU A 158 -30.76 -30.59 40.66
CA LEU A 158 -30.26 -29.40 41.36
C LEU A 158 -30.69 -28.11 40.65
N ILE A 159 -30.64 -28.09 39.32
CA ILE A 159 -31.11 -26.97 38.49
C ILE A 159 -32.62 -26.78 38.64
N ARG A 160 -33.42 -27.86 38.58
CA ARG A 160 -34.89 -27.80 38.72
C ARG A 160 -35.35 -27.25 40.08
N LYS A 161 -34.71 -27.67 41.17
CA LYS A 161 -35.01 -27.15 42.52
C LYS A 161 -34.64 -25.68 42.69
N HIS A 162 -33.61 -25.23 41.97
CA HIS A 162 -33.23 -23.83 41.91
C HIS A 162 -34.23 -23.00 41.09
N GLU A 163 -34.73 -23.53 39.97
CA GLU A 163 -35.80 -22.91 39.17
C GLU A 163 -37.12 -22.77 39.97
N GLU A 164 -37.53 -23.81 40.70
CA GLU A 164 -38.72 -23.80 41.58
C GLU A 164 -38.59 -22.77 42.73
N TRP A 165 -37.37 -22.57 43.26
CA TRP A 165 -37.09 -21.55 44.28
C TRP A 165 -37.09 -20.12 43.72
N VAL A 166 -36.59 -19.94 42.49
CA VAL A 166 -36.59 -18.67 41.76
C VAL A 166 -38.02 -18.24 41.41
N ASP A 167 -38.89 -19.17 41.01
CA ASP A 167 -40.31 -18.93 40.71
C ASP A 167 -41.13 -18.38 41.89
N SER A 168 -40.61 -18.48 43.12
CA SER A 168 -41.24 -18.03 44.36
C SER A 168 -41.08 -16.53 44.65
N ARG A 169 -40.31 -15.76 43.84
CA ARG A 169 -39.95 -14.34 44.11
C ARG A 169 -40.33 -13.36 42.97
N LYS A 170 -41.53 -13.52 42.40
CA LYS A 170 -41.99 -12.87 41.14
C LYS A 170 -42.05 -11.33 41.07
N GLU A 171 -41.98 -10.58 42.17
CA GLU A 171 -42.00 -9.09 42.10
C GLU A 171 -40.61 -8.43 41.94
N LYS A 172 -39.51 -9.10 42.36
CA LYS A 172 -38.13 -8.68 42.02
C LYS A 172 -37.68 -9.14 40.62
N PHE A 173 -38.57 -9.86 39.93
CA PHE A 173 -38.34 -10.56 38.67
C PHE A 173 -38.40 -9.63 37.46
N SER A 174 -39.09 -8.49 37.55
CA SER A 174 -39.19 -7.51 36.45
C SER A 174 -37.83 -6.92 36.08
N GLU A 175 -37.06 -6.41 37.06
CA GLU A 175 -35.76 -5.79 36.80
C GLU A 175 -34.67 -6.83 36.48
N ILE A 176 -34.73 -8.00 37.10
CA ILE A 176 -33.82 -9.12 36.81
C ILE A 176 -34.08 -9.69 35.42
N ASN A 177 -35.35 -9.86 35.01
CA ASN A 177 -35.69 -10.27 33.65
C ASN A 177 -35.26 -9.20 32.65
N ARG A 178 -35.53 -7.92 32.93
CA ARG A 178 -35.06 -6.82 32.08
C ARG A 178 -33.54 -6.81 31.94
N MET A 179 -32.79 -7.09 33.00
CA MET A 179 -31.34 -7.22 32.94
C MET A 179 -30.90 -8.42 32.08
N LYS A 180 -31.55 -9.59 32.24
CA LYS A 180 -31.28 -10.79 31.41
C LYS A 180 -31.58 -10.52 29.94
N ASP A 181 -32.71 -9.87 29.64
CA ASP A 181 -33.09 -9.48 28.28
C ASP A 181 -32.06 -8.50 27.68
N LEU A 182 -31.58 -7.51 28.46
CA LEU A 182 -30.52 -6.59 28.02
C LEU A 182 -29.20 -7.33 27.75
N GLN A 183 -28.84 -8.30 28.58
CA GLN A 183 -27.63 -9.13 28.41
C GLN A 183 -27.74 -10.05 27.19
N GLU A 184 -28.90 -10.65 26.94
CA GLU A 184 -29.13 -11.50 25.78
C GLU A 184 -29.11 -10.67 24.48
N ASN A 185 -29.76 -9.51 24.48
CA ASN A 185 -29.67 -8.56 23.36
C ASN A 185 -28.22 -8.08 23.12
N ALA A 186 -27.45 -7.82 24.18
CA ALA A 186 -26.04 -7.46 24.06
C ALA A 186 -25.20 -8.61 23.50
N LYS A 187 -25.48 -9.86 23.89
CA LYS A 187 -24.81 -11.06 23.36
C LYS A 187 -25.11 -11.24 21.88
N GLN A 188 -26.37 -11.11 21.45
CA GLN A 188 -26.74 -11.17 20.04
C GLN A 188 -26.02 -10.09 19.22
N LEU A 189 -25.93 -8.86 19.73
CA LEU A 189 -25.17 -7.79 19.09
C LEU A 189 -23.66 -8.11 19.00
N LEU A 190 -23.08 -8.72 20.03
CA LEU A 190 -21.69 -9.16 19.98
C LEU A 190 -21.47 -10.28 18.97
N GLU A 191 -22.39 -11.25 18.85
CA GLU A 191 -22.33 -12.27 17.80
C GLU A 191 -22.42 -11.66 16.40
N THR A 192 -23.26 -10.65 16.19
CA THR A 192 -23.29 -9.92 14.90
C THR A 192 -21.98 -9.18 14.61
N ALA A 193 -21.39 -8.56 15.63
CA ALA A 193 -20.10 -7.89 15.49
C ALA A 193 -18.97 -8.88 15.19
N ASP A 194 -18.99 -10.06 15.81
CA ASP A 194 -18.01 -11.12 15.58
C ASP A 194 -18.14 -11.70 14.17
N LYS A 195 -19.36 -11.97 13.69
CA LYS A 195 -19.62 -12.37 12.29
C LYS A 195 -19.10 -11.32 11.29
N ALA A 196 -19.37 -10.04 11.53
CA ALA A 196 -18.86 -8.96 10.69
C ALA A 196 -17.32 -8.86 10.73
N HIS A 197 -16.71 -9.14 11.89
CA HIS A 197 -15.26 -9.17 12.04
C HIS A 197 -14.63 -10.37 11.29
N GLN A 198 -15.18 -11.57 11.44
CA GLN A 198 -14.73 -12.76 10.72
C GLN A 198 -14.82 -12.56 9.20
N ALA A 199 -15.94 -12.01 8.70
CA ALA A 199 -16.10 -11.66 7.29
C ALA A 199 -15.06 -10.63 6.81
N MET A 200 -14.72 -9.65 7.66
CA MET A 200 -13.67 -8.67 7.36
C MET A 200 -12.27 -9.30 7.30
N VAL A 201 -11.97 -10.24 8.19
CA VAL A 201 -10.68 -10.96 8.21
C VAL A 201 -10.52 -11.80 6.94
N GLN A 202 -11.58 -12.48 6.49
CA GLN A 202 -11.54 -13.21 5.22
C GLN A 202 -11.27 -12.30 4.02
N LEU A 203 -11.89 -11.12 3.99
CA LEU A 203 -11.66 -10.13 2.93
C LEU A 203 -10.30 -9.42 3.03
N HIS A 204 -9.60 -9.52 4.16
CA HIS A 204 -8.32 -8.84 4.36
C HIS A 204 -7.25 -9.38 3.40
N ASP A 205 -7.11 -10.69 3.32
CA ASP A 205 -6.09 -11.32 2.49
C ASP A 205 -6.38 -11.12 1.01
N GLU A 206 -7.64 -11.19 0.61
CA GLU A 206 -8.08 -10.83 -0.75
C GLU A 206 -7.78 -9.36 -1.07
N ASN A 207 -8.06 -8.45 -0.14
CA ASN A 207 -7.78 -7.02 -0.31
C ASN A 207 -6.28 -6.77 -0.51
N GLN A 208 -5.44 -7.44 0.27
CA GLN A 208 -3.99 -7.34 0.15
C GLN A 208 -3.54 -7.76 -1.26
N ILE A 209 -4.04 -8.87 -1.79
CA ILE A 209 -3.74 -9.33 -3.15
C ILE A 209 -4.17 -8.30 -4.21
N PHE A 210 -5.39 -7.75 -4.10
CA PHE A 210 -5.86 -6.72 -5.04
C PHE A 210 -5.08 -5.41 -4.90
N HIS A 211 -4.67 -5.06 -3.69
CA HIS A 211 -3.83 -3.90 -3.43
C HIS A 211 -2.47 -4.06 -4.10
N ASP A 212 -1.79 -5.17 -3.88
CA ASP A 212 -0.46 -5.44 -4.44
C ASP A 212 -0.51 -5.48 -5.97
N THR A 213 -1.54 -6.13 -6.53
CA THR A 213 -1.80 -6.13 -7.98
C THR A 213 -2.02 -4.72 -8.53
N TYR A 214 -2.77 -3.88 -7.81
CA TYR A 214 -2.95 -2.48 -8.19
C TYR A 214 -1.63 -1.69 -8.16
N ILE A 215 -0.82 -1.86 -7.12
CA ILE A 215 0.48 -1.19 -7.00
C ILE A 215 1.41 -1.61 -8.14
N GLU A 216 1.47 -2.90 -8.47
CA GLU A 216 2.29 -3.41 -9.56
C GLU A 216 1.85 -2.82 -10.92
N ASN A 217 0.54 -2.83 -11.20
CA ASN A 217 0.01 -2.28 -12.45
C ASN A 217 0.17 -0.76 -12.52
N GLU A 218 0.03 -0.05 -11.41
CA GLU A 218 0.28 1.38 -11.35
C GLU A 218 1.77 1.71 -11.56
N GLN A 219 2.69 0.89 -11.05
CA GLN A 219 4.11 1.03 -11.37
C GLN A 219 4.39 0.80 -12.86
N LYS A 220 3.78 -0.24 -13.47
CA LYS A 220 3.88 -0.49 -14.92
C LYS A 220 3.38 0.71 -15.72
N ARG A 221 2.22 1.27 -15.36
CA ARG A 221 1.66 2.48 -15.97
C ARG A 221 2.61 3.67 -15.85
N LYS A 222 3.13 3.96 -14.65
CA LYS A 222 4.08 5.06 -14.43
C LYS A 222 5.36 4.90 -15.24
N ARG A 223 5.88 3.66 -15.35
CA ARG A 223 7.06 3.37 -16.18
C ARG A 223 6.78 3.58 -17.66
N ALA A 224 5.61 3.14 -18.16
CA ALA A 224 5.20 3.38 -19.54
C ALA A 224 5.05 4.87 -19.82
N ASP A 225 4.35 5.59 -18.95
CA ASP A 225 4.11 7.04 -19.03
C ASP A 225 5.42 7.83 -19.07
N ALA A 226 6.37 7.48 -18.20
CA ALA A 226 7.70 8.10 -18.18
C ALA A 226 8.49 7.83 -19.47
N ARG A 227 8.39 6.63 -20.07
CA ARG A 227 9.04 6.33 -21.36
C ARG A 227 8.42 7.14 -22.49
N THR A 228 7.09 7.18 -22.57
CA THR A 228 6.35 7.95 -23.59
C THR A 228 6.66 9.43 -23.47
N THR A 229 6.67 9.99 -22.25
CA THR A 229 7.00 11.39 -22.01
C THR A 229 8.42 11.73 -22.44
N ARG A 230 9.41 10.87 -22.13
CA ARG A 230 10.80 11.08 -22.56
C ARG A 230 10.95 11.03 -24.07
N LEU A 231 10.24 10.12 -24.76
CA LEU A 231 10.25 10.05 -26.21
C LEU A 231 9.61 11.29 -26.84
N ALA A 232 8.48 11.74 -26.29
CA ALA A 232 7.82 12.97 -26.73
C ALA A 232 8.72 14.21 -26.56
N GLN A 233 9.41 14.31 -25.42
CA GLN A 233 10.42 15.35 -25.18
C GLN A 233 11.59 15.25 -26.16
N ALA A 234 12.11 14.05 -26.40
CA ALA A 234 13.19 13.85 -27.37
C ALA A 234 12.78 14.25 -28.79
N LEU A 235 11.52 14.04 -29.18
CA LEU A 235 10.98 14.49 -30.47
C LEU A 235 10.93 16.01 -30.56
N ASP A 236 10.37 16.69 -29.55
CA ASP A 236 10.30 18.15 -29.47
C ASP A 236 11.70 18.79 -29.46
N GLU A 237 12.62 18.25 -28.66
CA GLU A 237 14.02 18.67 -28.65
C GLU A 237 14.72 18.43 -30.00
N SER A 238 14.39 17.34 -30.69
CA SER A 238 14.92 17.06 -32.02
C SER A 238 14.41 18.10 -33.03
N GLN A 239 13.09 18.35 -33.07
CA GLN A 239 12.47 19.33 -33.96
C GLN A 239 13.02 20.74 -33.75
N ARG A 240 13.06 21.24 -32.50
CA ARG A 240 13.67 22.54 -32.19
C ARG A 240 15.12 22.61 -32.61
N GLY A 241 15.86 21.51 -32.43
CA GLY A 241 17.23 21.44 -32.89
C GLY A 241 17.35 21.45 -34.41
N ILE A 242 16.47 20.75 -35.14
CA ILE A 242 16.43 20.80 -36.60
C ILE A 242 16.27 22.25 -37.06
N ASP A 243 15.30 22.98 -36.49
CA ASP A 243 15.05 24.37 -36.83
C ASP A 243 16.25 25.26 -36.51
N TYR A 244 16.84 25.10 -35.33
CA TYR A 244 18.05 25.82 -34.91
C TYR A 244 19.23 25.56 -35.85
N TRP A 245 19.53 24.30 -36.17
CA TRP A 245 20.68 23.97 -37.02
C TRP A 245 20.45 24.36 -38.49
N LYS A 246 19.21 24.28 -38.99
CA LYS A 246 18.86 24.85 -40.31
C LYS A 246 19.11 26.35 -40.34
N HIS A 247 18.64 27.07 -39.33
CA HIS A 247 18.88 28.50 -39.20
C HIS A 247 20.37 28.85 -39.16
N CYS A 248 21.18 28.13 -38.37
CA CYS A 248 22.63 28.34 -38.30
C CYS A 248 23.35 28.05 -39.63
N ILE A 249 22.90 27.03 -40.38
CA ILE A 249 23.48 26.71 -41.70
C ILE A 249 23.14 27.79 -42.73
N GLU A 250 21.95 28.39 -42.66
CA GLU A 250 21.50 29.44 -43.58
C GLU A 250 22.08 30.83 -43.26
N ASN A 251 22.13 31.19 -41.97
CA ASN A 251 22.49 32.54 -41.52
C ASN A 251 23.95 32.64 -41.02
N GLY A 252 24.66 31.51 -40.96
CA GLY A 252 26.03 31.42 -40.51
C GLY A 252 26.17 31.15 -39.00
N PHE A 253 27.39 30.75 -38.61
CA PHE A 253 27.69 30.28 -37.25
C PHE A 253 28.20 31.39 -36.31
N TYR A 254 27.96 32.66 -36.64
CA TYR A 254 28.58 33.80 -35.95
C TYR A 254 28.33 33.81 -34.43
N GLU A 255 27.10 33.51 -33.99
CA GLU A 255 26.77 33.43 -32.56
C GLU A 255 27.52 32.31 -31.84
N LEU A 256 27.62 31.14 -32.47
CA LEU A 256 28.33 29.97 -31.91
C LEU A 256 29.85 30.17 -31.91
N MET A 257 30.37 30.89 -32.92
CA MET A 257 31.80 31.08 -33.13
C MET A 257 32.35 32.33 -32.46
N ALA A 258 31.51 33.22 -31.92
CA ALA A 258 31.91 34.50 -31.33
C ALA A 258 33.03 34.38 -30.28
N ASP A 259 32.97 33.36 -29.41
CA ASP A 259 34.00 33.10 -28.41
C ASP A 259 35.33 32.67 -29.04
N SER A 260 35.27 31.84 -30.08
CA SER A 260 36.46 31.37 -30.81
C SER A 260 37.11 32.50 -31.60
N GLU A 261 36.30 33.36 -32.21
CA GLU A 261 36.76 34.53 -32.95
C GLU A 261 37.39 35.56 -32.02
N ARG A 262 36.79 35.80 -30.84
CA ARG A 262 37.37 36.68 -29.81
C ARG A 262 38.78 36.22 -29.43
N VAL A 263 38.97 34.93 -29.15
CA VAL A 263 40.29 34.39 -28.79
C VAL A 263 41.25 34.47 -29.96
N ARG A 264 40.80 34.15 -31.18
CA ARG A 264 41.61 34.27 -32.41
C ARG A 264 42.10 35.70 -32.66
N GLN A 265 41.29 36.70 -32.33
CA GLN A 265 41.64 38.12 -32.42
C GLN A 265 42.55 38.61 -31.27
N GLY A 266 43.01 37.71 -30.38
CA GLY A 266 43.86 38.05 -29.24
C GLY A 266 43.10 38.45 -27.98
N GLY A 267 41.77 38.32 -27.97
CA GLY A 267 40.94 38.58 -26.80
C GLY A 267 41.03 37.48 -25.74
N LYS A 268 40.54 37.79 -24.53
CA LYS A 268 40.57 36.86 -23.39
C LYS A 268 39.63 35.66 -23.61
N SER A 269 40.07 34.48 -23.16
CA SER A 269 39.23 33.28 -23.16
C SER A 269 38.08 33.39 -22.17
N SER A 270 36.99 32.66 -22.40
CA SER A 270 35.80 32.67 -21.53
C SER A 270 36.15 32.27 -20.09
N ARG A 271 37.14 31.37 -19.92
CA ARG A 271 37.65 30.98 -18.61
C ARG A 271 38.49 32.08 -17.93
N ALA A 272 39.22 32.89 -18.69
CA ALA A 272 39.92 34.05 -18.15
C ALA A 272 38.92 35.13 -17.70
N LEU A 273 37.93 35.44 -18.54
CA LEU A 273 36.85 36.39 -18.22
C LEU A 273 36.02 35.95 -17.00
N ALA A 274 35.76 34.65 -16.85
CA ALA A 274 35.05 34.13 -15.69
C ALA A 274 35.87 34.24 -14.39
N ARG A 275 37.19 34.09 -14.46
CA ARG A 275 38.07 34.29 -13.29
C ARG A 275 38.11 35.76 -12.89
N GLU A 276 38.21 36.67 -13.86
CA GLU A 276 38.18 38.12 -13.60
C GLU A 276 36.86 38.54 -12.98
N ARG A 277 35.72 38.07 -13.50
CA ARG A 277 34.41 38.32 -12.91
C ARG A 277 34.29 37.82 -11.47
N ARG A 278 34.84 36.63 -11.17
CA ARG A 278 34.87 36.13 -9.78
C ARG A 278 35.75 36.97 -8.88
N GLN A 279 36.90 37.43 -9.36
CA GLN A 279 37.80 38.29 -8.59
C GLN A 279 37.20 39.68 -8.35
N GLN A 280 36.45 40.22 -9.32
CA GLN A 280 35.70 41.47 -9.16
C GLN A 280 34.58 41.32 -8.13
N ALA A 281 33.77 40.25 -8.22
CA ALA A 281 32.70 40.00 -7.26
C ALA A 281 33.20 39.79 -5.81
N VAL A 282 34.38 39.19 -5.64
CA VAL A 282 35.02 39.04 -4.31
C VAL A 282 35.49 40.39 -3.78
N LYS A 283 36.04 41.26 -4.62
CA LYS A 283 36.46 42.61 -4.23
C LYS A 283 35.27 43.52 -3.87
N GLU A 284 34.19 43.45 -4.66
CA GLU A 284 32.98 44.24 -4.40
C GLU A 284 32.25 43.78 -3.13
N GLY A 285 32.33 42.50 -2.76
CA GLY A 285 31.78 41.97 -1.51
C GLY A 285 32.67 42.14 -0.26
N GLU A 286 33.92 42.58 -0.42
CA GLU A 286 34.83 42.94 0.68
C GLU A 286 34.80 44.46 0.99
N GLU A 287 34.17 45.27 0.14
CA GLU A 287 33.99 46.73 0.30
C GLU A 287 32.62 47.12 0.91
N GLU A 288 31.75 46.15 1.24
CA GLU A 288 30.53 46.30 2.09
C GLU A 288 30.79 45.82 3.54
#